data_AF-K1SUG8-F1
#
_entry.id   AF-K1SUG8-F1
#
_cell.length_a   1.000
_cell.length_b   1.000
_cell.length_c   1.000
_cell.angle_alpha   90.00
_cell.angle_beta   90.00
_cell.angle_gamma   90.00
#
_symmetry.space_group_name_H-M   'P 1'
#
loop_
_entity.id
_entity.type
_entity.pdbx_description
1 polymer ?
#
loop_
_entity_poly.entity_id
_entity_poly.type
_entity_poly.pdbx_seq_one_letter_code
_entity_poly.pdbx_strand_id
1 'polypeptide(L)'
;EEEIGRYEQYPIRLAWAITVHKSQGLTFNQVKIDFTGGVFAGGQTYVALSRCTSLEGISLQEPIRPSEIFVRNEVKQFARQYNNQNTINTALTQSKADRQYHDAVKAYDKGDMQAALDNFFLAIHSRYDIEHPLAKRFIRKKLNKVNELQAENERLREVIKQKDEEKKKQEKFLKRLATEYV
;
A
#
# COMPACT_ATOMS: atom_id res chain seq x y z
N GLU A 1 5.76 -37.73 9.41
CA GLU A 1 4.99 -37.13 10.51
C GLU A 1 4.16 -38.24 11.14
N GLU A 2 4.12 -38.30 12.47
CA GLU A 2 3.40 -39.35 13.21
C GLU A 2 2.07 -38.79 13.69
N GLU A 3 0.97 -39.49 13.43
CA GLU A 3 -0.38 -39.03 13.74
C GLU A 3 -0.65 -39.12 15.25
N ILE A 4 -0.76 -37.95 15.90
CA ILE A 4 -0.98 -37.83 17.36
C ILE A 4 -2.44 -38.01 17.81
N GLY A 5 -3.38 -38.17 16.86
CA GLY A 5 -4.79 -38.47 17.16
C GLY A 5 -5.74 -38.32 15.97
N ARG A 6 -6.78 -39.16 15.95
CA ARG A 6 -7.84 -39.21 14.92
C ARG A 6 -9.23 -39.04 15.53
N TYR A 7 -10.08 -38.24 14.89
CA TYR A 7 -11.51 -38.16 15.20
C TYR A 7 -12.33 -38.54 13.97
N GLU A 8 -13.17 -39.57 14.07
CA GLU A 8 -14.03 -40.05 12.99
C GLU A 8 -15.49 -40.01 13.43
N GLN A 9 -16.28 -39.23 12.70
CA GLN A 9 -17.72 -39.05 12.93
C GLN A 9 -18.37 -38.58 11.64
N TYR A 10 -19.66 -38.90 11.45
CA TYR A 10 -20.45 -38.34 10.37
C TYR A 10 -20.53 -36.81 10.49
N PRO A 11 -20.34 -36.03 9.40
CA PRO A 11 -20.32 -34.57 9.44
C PRO A 11 -21.74 -33.97 9.50
N ILE A 12 -22.57 -34.45 10.43
CA ILE A 12 -23.96 -34.03 10.62
C ILE A 12 -24.22 -33.69 12.08
N ARG A 13 -25.09 -32.71 12.33
CA ARG A 13 -25.49 -32.30 13.68
C ARG A 13 -26.94 -31.82 13.66
N LEU A 14 -27.67 -32.07 14.75
CA LEU A 14 -28.98 -31.47 14.98
C LEU A 14 -28.85 -29.93 15.01
N ALA A 15 -29.71 -29.24 14.27
CA ALA A 15 -29.60 -27.81 14.01
C ALA A 15 -30.84 -26.98 14.37
N TRP A 16 -31.88 -27.59 14.98
CA TRP A 16 -33.06 -26.85 15.46
C TRP A 16 -32.74 -25.94 16.63
N ALA A 17 -31.90 -26.41 17.55
CA ALA A 17 -31.36 -25.61 18.64
C ALA A 17 -29.84 -25.55 18.49
N ILE A 18 -29.31 -24.33 18.42
CA ILE A 18 -27.88 -24.07 18.35
C ILE A 18 -27.51 -23.01 19.37
N THR A 19 -26.32 -23.12 19.93
CA THR A 19 -25.78 -22.10 20.84
C THR A 19 -25.55 -20.80 20.07
N VAL A 20 -25.68 -19.65 20.73
CA VAL A 20 -25.40 -18.32 20.14
C VAL A 20 -24.00 -18.25 19.50
N HIS A 21 -22.99 -18.88 20.10
CA HIS A 21 -21.63 -18.94 19.54
C HIS A 21 -21.57 -19.68 18.19
N LYS A 22 -22.41 -20.69 18.00
CA LYS A 22 -22.50 -21.45 16.74
C LYS A 22 -23.44 -20.79 15.72
N SER A 23 -24.26 -19.83 16.14
CA SER A 23 -25.10 -19.04 15.24
C SER A 23 -24.39 -17.82 14.66
N GLN A 24 -23.21 -17.45 15.18
CA GLN A 24 -22.44 -16.31 14.71
C GLN A 24 -22.14 -16.42 13.19
N GLY A 25 -22.50 -15.39 12.44
CA GLY A 25 -22.36 -15.36 10.98
C GLY A 25 -23.53 -15.97 10.20
N LEU A 26 -24.48 -16.62 10.88
CA LEU A 26 -25.70 -17.12 10.27
C LEU A 26 -26.82 -16.07 10.29
N THR A 27 -27.80 -16.24 9.42
CA THR A 27 -28.98 -15.39 9.29
C THR A 27 -30.24 -16.25 9.31
N PHE A 28 -31.23 -15.87 10.11
CA PHE A 28 -32.49 -16.58 10.29
C PHE A 28 -33.68 -15.63 10.08
N ASN A 29 -34.79 -16.20 9.62
CA ASN A 29 -36.05 -15.45 9.49
C ASN A 29 -36.86 -15.45 10.80
N GLN A 30 -36.76 -16.53 11.59
CA GLN A 30 -37.44 -16.68 12.86
C GLN A 30 -36.49 -17.33 13.86
N VAL A 31 -36.44 -16.79 15.07
CA VAL A 31 -35.62 -17.30 16.17
C VAL A 31 -36.39 -17.23 17.47
N LYS A 32 -36.28 -18.29 18.26
CA LYS A 32 -36.62 -18.27 19.67
C LYS A 32 -35.33 -18.23 20.47
N ILE A 33 -35.13 -17.19 21.24
CA ILE A 33 -33.90 -16.94 22.00
C ILE A 33 -34.19 -17.18 23.47
N ASP A 34 -33.33 -17.98 24.09
CA ASP A 34 -33.37 -18.30 25.51
C ASP A 34 -32.06 -17.88 26.16
N PHE A 35 -32.15 -16.96 27.13
CA PHE A 35 -31.04 -16.49 27.95
C PHE A 35 -31.09 -17.03 29.39
N THR A 36 -31.96 -18.01 29.68
CA THR A 36 -32.01 -18.65 30.99
C THR A 36 -30.63 -19.21 31.36
N GLY A 37 -30.14 -18.88 32.56
CA GLY A 37 -28.76 -19.17 33.00
C GLY A 37 -27.79 -18.01 32.80
N GLY A 38 -28.22 -16.93 32.13
CA GLY A 38 -27.48 -15.68 31.99
C GLY A 38 -26.49 -15.67 30.83
N VAL A 39 -26.11 -14.46 30.44
CA VAL A 39 -25.13 -14.20 29.38
C VAL A 39 -23.75 -14.01 29.98
N PHE A 40 -22.78 -14.82 29.55
CA PHE A 40 -21.43 -14.83 30.12
C PHE A 40 -20.38 -14.12 29.24
N ALA A 41 -20.67 -13.90 27.95
CA ALA A 41 -19.74 -13.26 27.03
C ALA A 41 -20.23 -11.88 26.56
N GLY A 42 -19.33 -10.90 26.56
CA GLY A 42 -19.63 -9.56 26.08
C GLY A 42 -20.03 -9.59 24.60
N GLY A 43 -21.15 -8.94 24.27
CA GLY A 43 -21.70 -8.91 22.92
C GLY A 43 -22.53 -10.13 22.51
N GLN A 44 -22.63 -11.18 23.33
CA GLN A 44 -23.38 -12.39 23.01
C GLN A 44 -24.88 -12.13 22.81
N THR A 45 -25.49 -11.27 23.64
CA THR A 45 -26.89 -10.83 23.47
C THR A 45 -27.11 -10.15 22.12
N TYR A 46 -26.18 -9.26 21.73
CA TYR A 46 -26.23 -8.61 20.42
C TYR A 46 -26.06 -9.61 19.28
N VAL A 47 -25.15 -10.58 19.41
CA VAL A 47 -24.98 -11.64 18.40
C VAL A 47 -26.28 -12.40 18.21
N ALA A 48 -26.93 -12.83 19.30
CA ALA A 48 -28.19 -13.58 19.23
C ALA A 48 -29.31 -12.77 18.54
N LEU A 49 -29.51 -11.52 18.92
CA LEU A 49 -30.53 -10.65 18.34
C LEU A 49 -30.25 -10.32 16.87
N SER A 50 -28.98 -10.05 16.53
CA SER A 50 -28.57 -9.70 15.16
C SER A 50 -28.62 -10.86 14.16
N ARG A 51 -28.91 -12.09 14.59
CA ARG A 51 -29.08 -13.20 13.64
C ARG A 51 -30.44 -13.18 12.95
N CYS A 52 -31.43 -12.52 13.52
CA CYS A 52 -32.77 -12.42 12.92
C CYS A 52 -32.84 -11.25 11.95
N THR A 53 -33.54 -11.42 10.82
CA THR A 53 -33.70 -10.38 9.79
C THR A 53 -34.73 -9.32 10.16
N SER A 54 -35.69 -9.64 11.04
CA SER A 54 -36.72 -8.71 11.51
C SER A 54 -37.01 -8.88 12.99
N LEU A 55 -37.59 -7.84 13.61
CA LEU A 55 -37.95 -7.86 15.03
C LEU A 55 -39.12 -8.80 15.30
N GLU A 56 -40.08 -8.88 14.37
CA GLU A 56 -41.25 -9.76 14.44
C GLU A 56 -40.87 -11.25 14.40
N GLY A 57 -39.71 -11.56 13.79
CA GLY A 57 -39.15 -12.91 13.78
C GLY A 57 -38.49 -13.32 15.11
N ILE A 58 -38.35 -12.41 16.08
CA ILE A 58 -37.69 -12.69 17.36
C ILE A 58 -38.74 -13.00 18.43
N SER A 59 -38.60 -14.16 19.06
CA SER A 59 -39.31 -14.51 20.29
C SER A 59 -38.31 -14.70 21.43
N LEU A 60 -38.51 -14.03 22.55
CA LEU A 60 -37.68 -14.16 23.74
C LEU A 60 -38.40 -15.04 24.77
N GLN A 61 -37.69 -16.02 25.31
CA GLN A 61 -38.23 -16.90 26.37
C GLN A 61 -38.42 -16.13 27.69
N GLU A 62 -37.51 -15.20 28.01
CA GLU A 62 -37.59 -14.29 29.16
C GLU A 62 -37.21 -12.85 28.73
N PRO A 63 -37.67 -11.81 29.46
CA PRO A 63 -37.23 -10.43 29.22
C PRO A 63 -35.71 -10.27 29.40
N ILE A 64 -35.06 -9.51 28.51
CA ILE A 64 -33.62 -9.24 28.59
C ILE A 64 -33.33 -8.34 29.80
N ARG A 65 -32.36 -8.75 30.62
CA ARG A 65 -31.90 -7.99 31.78
C ARG A 65 -30.75 -7.05 31.38
N PRO A 66 -30.64 -5.86 31.98
CA PRO A 66 -29.53 -4.95 31.70
C PRO A 66 -28.14 -5.57 31.92
N SER A 67 -28.02 -6.49 32.89
CA SER A 67 -26.78 -7.23 33.18
C SER A 67 -26.34 -8.15 32.04
N GLU A 68 -27.24 -8.53 31.13
CA GLU A 68 -26.95 -9.38 29.97
C GLU A 68 -26.45 -8.57 28.77
N ILE A 69 -26.54 -7.24 28.83
CA ILE A 69 -26.10 -6.34 27.76
C ILE A 69 -24.81 -5.66 28.20
N PHE A 70 -23.68 -6.28 27.89
CA PHE A 70 -22.37 -5.69 28.15
C PHE A 70 -21.40 -5.95 27.00
N VAL A 71 -20.44 -5.03 26.87
CA VAL A 71 -19.34 -5.10 25.91
C VAL A 71 -18.06 -4.77 26.67
N ARG A 72 -17.00 -5.51 26.37
CA ARG A 72 -15.67 -5.30 26.96
C ARG A 72 -15.15 -3.89 26.66
N ASN A 73 -14.47 -3.26 27.62
CA ASN A 73 -14.06 -1.85 27.51
C ASN A 73 -13.01 -1.62 26.41
N GLU A 74 -12.16 -2.60 26.15
CA GLU A 74 -11.13 -2.57 25.10
C GLU A 74 -11.79 -2.41 23.72
N VAL A 75 -12.90 -3.11 23.48
CA VAL A 75 -13.67 -3.01 22.22
C VAL A 75 -14.29 -1.62 22.08
N LYS A 76 -14.80 -1.03 23.18
CA LYS A 76 -15.34 0.34 23.16
C LYS A 76 -14.25 1.37 22.85
N GLN A 77 -13.07 1.23 23.43
CA GLN A 77 -11.94 2.12 23.18
C GLN A 77 -11.47 2.01 21.73
N PHE A 78 -11.31 0.79 21.23
CA PHE A 78 -10.96 0.53 19.84
C PHE A 78 -11.98 1.12 18.86
N ALA A 79 -13.27 0.88 19.08
CA ALA A 79 -14.33 1.39 18.18
C ALA A 79 -14.35 2.92 18.07
N ARG A 80 -13.93 3.64 19.13
CA ARG A 80 -13.80 5.10 19.11
C ARG A 80 -12.62 5.60 18.28
N GLN A 81 -11.58 4.78 18.10
CA GLN A 81 -10.32 5.18 17.47
C GLN A 81 -10.13 4.60 16.06
N TYR A 82 -10.71 3.44 15.77
CA TYR A 82 -10.43 2.65 14.56
C TYR A 82 -10.80 3.34 13.24
N ASN A 83 -11.85 4.16 13.23
CA ASN A 83 -12.30 4.90 12.04
C ASN A 83 -12.04 6.40 12.16
N ASN A 84 -10.84 6.78 12.62
CA ASN A 84 -10.46 8.18 12.60
C ASN A 84 -10.21 8.65 11.16
N GLN A 85 -11.18 9.35 10.59
CA GLN A 85 -11.14 9.85 9.21
C GLN A 85 -9.90 10.70 8.94
N ASN A 86 -9.43 11.48 9.92
CA ASN A 86 -8.24 12.32 9.76
C ASN A 86 -6.97 11.48 9.61
N THR A 87 -6.83 10.43 10.42
CA THR A 87 -5.70 9.49 10.33
C THR A 87 -5.72 8.76 8.99
N ILE A 88 -6.89 8.29 8.55
CA ILE A 88 -7.05 7.62 7.24
C ILE A 88 -6.67 8.58 6.10
N ASN A 89 -7.23 9.79 6.09
CA ASN A 89 -6.94 10.79 5.05
C ASN A 89 -5.45 11.17 5.03
N THR A 90 -4.83 11.31 6.19
CA THR A 90 -3.39 11.60 6.31
C THR A 90 -2.55 10.46 5.74
N ALA A 91 -2.84 9.21 6.13
CA ALA A 91 -2.12 8.03 5.62
C ALA A 91 -2.30 7.86 4.10
N LEU A 92 -3.49 8.10 3.57
CA LEU A 92 -3.78 8.08 2.14
C LEU A 92 -3.00 9.17 1.39
N THR A 93 -2.96 10.39 1.94
CA THR A 93 -2.24 11.52 1.34
C THR A 93 -0.72 11.26 1.32
N GLN A 94 -0.17 10.72 2.41
CA GLN A 94 1.23 10.32 2.49
C GLN A 94 1.56 9.19 1.51
N SER A 95 0.73 8.15 1.44
CA SER A 95 0.92 7.03 0.50
C SER A 95 0.85 7.48 -0.95
N LYS A 96 -0.04 8.44 -1.27
CA LYS A 96 -0.11 9.06 -2.59
C LYS A 96 1.18 9.79 -2.93
N ALA A 97 1.72 10.58 -1.99
CA ALA A 97 2.99 11.27 -2.18
C ALA A 97 4.14 10.29 -2.43
N ASP A 98 4.24 9.21 -1.66
CA ASP A 98 5.29 8.19 -1.82
C ASP A 98 5.27 7.55 -3.21
N ARG A 99 4.07 7.20 -3.68
CA ARG A 99 3.90 6.67 -5.04
C ARG A 99 4.36 7.67 -6.11
N GLN A 100 3.96 8.93 -5.96
CA GLN A 100 4.30 9.99 -6.93
C GLN A 100 5.81 10.28 -6.94
N TYR A 101 6.48 10.27 -5.77
CA TYR A 101 7.93 10.37 -5.71
C TYR A 101 8.64 9.19 -6.39
N HIS A 102 8.14 7.98 -6.17
CA HIS A 102 8.68 6.79 -6.84
C HIS A 102 8.54 6.90 -8.37
N ASP A 103 7.36 7.28 -8.85
CA ASP A 103 7.09 7.41 -10.29
C ASP A 103 7.92 8.54 -10.92
N ALA A 104 8.14 9.65 -10.20
CA ALA A 104 9.02 10.74 -10.62
C ALA A 104 10.49 10.28 -10.79
N VAL A 105 11.04 9.55 -9.83
CA VAL A 105 12.40 9.01 -9.91
C VAL A 105 12.52 8.03 -11.08
N LYS A 106 11.52 7.16 -11.26
CA LYS A 106 11.50 6.18 -12.35
C LYS A 106 11.43 6.85 -13.73
N ALA A 107 10.66 7.95 -13.87
CA ALA A 107 10.60 8.72 -15.10
C ALA A 107 11.94 9.44 -15.38
N TYR A 108 12.55 10.03 -14.36
CA TYR A 108 13.86 10.67 -14.46
C TYR A 108 14.94 9.68 -14.94
N ASP A 109 14.99 8.49 -14.34
CA ASP A 109 15.98 7.46 -14.70
C ASP A 109 15.79 6.94 -16.13
N LYS A 110 14.58 7.07 -16.71
CA LYS A 110 14.29 6.77 -18.12
C LYS A 110 14.59 7.94 -19.07
N GLY A 111 14.92 9.12 -18.56
CA GLY A 111 15.15 10.34 -19.35
C GLY A 111 13.88 11.12 -19.70
N ASP A 112 12.70 10.72 -19.21
CA ASP A 112 11.45 11.46 -19.40
C ASP A 112 11.32 12.56 -18.34
N MET A 113 11.88 13.73 -18.65
CA MET A 113 11.91 14.87 -17.74
C MET A 113 10.54 15.50 -17.50
N GLN A 114 9.65 15.46 -18.49
CA GLN A 114 8.32 16.06 -18.36
C GLN A 114 7.51 15.26 -17.33
N ALA A 115 7.42 13.95 -17.51
CA ALA A 115 6.72 13.08 -16.56
C ALA A 115 7.40 13.07 -15.19
N ALA A 116 8.73 13.19 -15.12
CA ALA A 116 9.45 13.31 -13.85
C ALA A 116 9.03 14.56 -13.08
N LEU A 117 8.99 15.72 -13.74
CA LEU A 117 8.58 16.99 -13.11
C LEU A 117 7.11 16.98 -12.71
N ASP A 118 6.22 16.50 -13.58
CA ASP A 118 4.77 16.46 -13.30
C ASP A 118 4.47 15.62 -12.05
N ASN A 119 5.01 14.39 -11.98
CA ASN A 119 4.83 13.53 -10.81
C ASN A 119 5.53 14.11 -9.56
N PHE A 120 6.68 14.76 -9.71
CA PHE A 120 7.39 15.39 -8.60
C PHE A 120 6.59 16.56 -8.00
N PHE A 121 6.01 17.44 -8.82
CA PHE A 121 5.17 18.53 -8.33
C PHE A 121 3.90 18.01 -7.67
N LEU A 122 3.27 16.96 -8.23
CA LEU A 122 2.12 16.30 -7.59
C LEU A 122 2.47 15.72 -6.21
N ALA A 123 3.68 15.16 -6.06
CA ALA A 123 4.17 14.64 -4.80
C ALA A 123 4.36 15.74 -3.75
N ILE A 124 5.01 16.86 -4.13
CA ILE A 124 5.30 17.98 -3.21
C ILE A 124 4.04 18.65 -2.68
N HIS A 125 3.01 18.81 -3.53
CA HIS A 125 1.71 19.34 -3.09
C HIS A 125 1.02 18.40 -2.09
N SER A 126 1.31 17.11 -2.14
CA SER A 126 0.74 16.12 -1.23
C SER A 126 1.57 15.98 0.06
N ARG A 127 2.89 16.15 -0.01
CA ARG A 127 3.81 16.12 1.14
C ARG A 127 5.01 17.03 0.91
N TYR A 128 5.17 18.04 1.75
CA TYR A 128 6.24 19.03 1.60
C TYR A 128 7.58 18.52 2.17
N ASP A 129 8.28 17.69 1.40
CA ASP A 129 9.56 17.10 1.82
C ASP A 129 10.81 17.86 1.34
N ILE A 130 10.65 18.82 0.42
CA ILE A 130 11.77 19.41 -0.32
C ILE A 130 12.80 20.13 0.55
N GLU A 131 12.40 20.58 1.74
CA GLU A 131 13.28 21.26 2.66
C GLU A 131 14.17 20.32 3.48
N HIS A 132 13.81 19.03 3.53
CA HIS A 132 14.55 18.04 4.30
C HIS A 132 15.97 17.86 3.74
N PRO A 133 16.99 17.76 4.61
CA PRO A 133 18.39 17.61 4.18
C PRO A 133 18.63 16.43 3.23
N LEU A 134 17.94 15.32 3.44
CA LEU A 134 18.04 14.13 2.60
C LEU A 134 17.52 14.37 1.18
N ALA A 135 16.35 14.99 1.05
CA ALA A 135 15.76 15.33 -0.23
C ALA A 135 16.65 16.32 -1.00
N LYS A 136 17.13 17.37 -0.32
CA LYS A 136 18.10 18.34 -0.90
C LYS A 136 19.36 17.66 -1.39
N ARG A 137 19.95 16.76 -0.59
CA ARG A 137 21.17 16.03 -0.96
C ARG A 137 20.94 15.13 -2.17
N PHE A 138 19.80 14.44 -2.23
CA PHE A 138 19.43 13.58 -3.34
C PHE A 138 19.24 14.37 -4.64
N ILE A 139 18.46 15.46 -4.61
CA ILE A 139 18.24 16.34 -5.75
C ILE A 139 19.57 16.92 -6.25
N ARG A 140 20.41 17.43 -5.34
CA ARG A 140 21.74 17.94 -5.69
C ARG A 140 22.60 16.87 -6.38
N LYS A 141 22.60 15.64 -5.87
CA LYS A 141 23.34 14.52 -6.49
C LYS A 141 22.85 14.24 -7.92
N LYS A 142 21.53 14.22 -8.14
CA LYS A 142 20.93 13.99 -9.47
C LYS A 142 21.23 15.15 -10.43
N LEU A 143 21.10 16.41 -9.99
CA LEU A 143 21.42 17.58 -10.81
C LEU A 143 22.91 17.66 -11.15
N ASN A 144 23.80 17.32 -10.22
CA ASN A 144 25.23 17.27 -10.50
C ASN A 144 25.58 16.29 -11.62
N LYS A 145 24.81 15.20 -11.78
CA LYS A 145 25.04 14.26 -12.88
C LYS A 145 24.83 14.92 -14.25
N VAL A 146 23.95 15.91 -14.36
CA VAL A 146 23.75 16.69 -15.59
C VAL A 146 25.00 17.50 -15.92
N ASN A 147 25.58 18.17 -14.93
CA ASN A 147 26.81 18.95 -15.11
C ASN A 147 27.99 18.05 -15.50
N GLU A 148 28.12 16.88 -14.86
CA GLU A 148 29.14 15.88 -15.22
C GLU A 148 28.98 15.42 -16.67
N LEU A 149 27.76 15.07 -17.08
CA LEU A 149 27.47 14.63 -18.45
C LEU A 149 27.69 15.75 -19.48
N GLN A 150 27.44 17.01 -19.13
CA GLN A 150 27.74 18.15 -20.00
C GLN A 150 29.25 18.31 -20.20
N ALA A 151 30.03 18.29 -19.13
CA ALA A 151 31.50 18.35 -19.20
C ALA A 151 32.09 17.17 -19.98
N GLU A 152 31.54 15.97 -19.78
CA GLU A 152 31.95 14.78 -20.54
C GLU A 152 31.61 14.90 -22.02
N ASN A 153 30.42 15.39 -22.37
CA ASN A 153 30.05 15.65 -23.77
C ASN A 153 30.97 16.69 -24.44
N GLU A 154 31.33 17.76 -23.74
CA GLU A 154 32.27 18.76 -24.25
C GLU A 154 33.65 18.15 -24.51
N ARG A 155 34.19 17.41 -23.54
CA ARG A 155 35.47 16.70 -23.69
C ARG A 155 35.45 15.69 -24.83
N LEU A 156 34.37 14.92 -24.97
CA LEU A 156 34.23 13.96 -26.07
C LEU A 156 34.18 14.65 -27.43
N ARG A 157 33.52 15.81 -27.54
CA ARG A 157 33.51 16.62 -28.77
C ARG A 157 34.91 17.13 -29.14
N GLU A 158 35.71 17.55 -28.17
CA GLU A 158 37.10 17.95 -28.40
C GLU A 158 37.97 16.78 -28.89
N VAL A 159 37.84 15.61 -28.27
CA VAL A 159 38.58 14.40 -28.68
C VAL A 159 38.19 13.99 -30.10
N ILE A 160 36.91 14.03 -30.45
CA ILE A 160 36.46 13.74 -31.82
C ILE A 160 37.09 14.73 -32.81
N LYS A 161 37.07 16.03 -32.50
CA LYS A 161 37.68 17.06 -33.35
C LYS A 161 39.18 16.83 -33.57
N GLN A 162 39.93 16.50 -32.52
CA GLN A 162 41.36 16.21 -32.61
C GLN A 162 41.64 14.98 -33.50
N LYS A 163 40.88 13.91 -33.33
CA LYS A 163 40.99 12.70 -34.16
C LYS A 163 40.67 12.99 -35.63
N ASP A 164 39.67 13.81 -35.91
CA ASP A 164 39.33 14.20 -37.28
C ASP A 164 40.44 15.03 -37.93
N GLU A 165 41.09 15.92 -37.17
CA GLU A 165 42.26 16.69 -37.63
C GLU A 165 43.47 15.79 -37.89
N GLU A 166 43.76 14.83 -37.01
CA GLU A 166 44.81 13.83 -37.22
C GLU A 166 44.56 12.96 -38.45
N LYS A 167 43.32 12.48 -38.63
CA LYS A 167 42.93 11.68 -39.78
C LYS A 167 43.11 12.45 -41.08
N LYS A 168 42.70 13.72 -41.14
CA LYS A 168 42.94 14.58 -42.31
C LYS A 168 44.43 14.77 -42.61
N LYS A 169 45.27 14.92 -41.58
CA LYS A 169 46.73 15.00 -41.76
C LYS A 169 47.30 13.70 -42.31
N GLN A 170 46.89 12.54 -41.78
CA GLN A 170 47.30 11.23 -42.29
C GLN A 170 46.86 11.02 -43.75
N GLU A 171 45.61 11.34 -44.10
CA GLU A 171 45.12 11.25 -45.48
C GLU A 171 45.92 12.14 -46.43
N LYS A 172 46.24 13.37 -46.03
CA LYS A 172 47.07 14.28 -46.83
C LYS A 172 48.50 13.76 -47.00
N PHE A 173 49.07 13.17 -45.95
CA PHE A 173 50.39 12.56 -46.00
C PHE A 173 50.44 11.34 -46.93
N LEU A 174 49.44 10.45 -46.83
CA LEU A 174 49.32 9.29 -47.71
C LEU A 174 49.14 9.68 -49.18
N LYS A 175 48.33 10.72 -49.47
CA LYS A 175 48.21 11.27 -50.83
C LYS A 175 49.55 11.77 -51.37
N ARG A 176 50.35 12.46 -50.54
CA ARG A 176 51.67 12.95 -50.95
C ARG A 176 52.63 11.81 -51.27
N LEU A 177 52.70 10.79 -50.41
CA LEU A 177 53.50 9.58 -50.68
C LEU A 177 53.06 8.91 -51.98
N ALA A 178 51.75 8.75 -52.21
CA ALA A 178 51.24 8.14 -53.44
C ALA A 178 51.66 8.92 -54.71
N THR A 179 51.75 10.25 -54.67
CA THR A 179 52.28 11.06 -55.80
C THR A 179 53.81 11.01 -55.97
N GLU A 180 54.57 10.67 -54.93
CA GLU A 180 56.04 10.56 -55.02
C GLU A 180 56.50 9.18 -55.54
N TYR A 181 55.61 8.16 -55.50
CA TYR A 181 55.89 6.77 -55.91
C TYR A 181 55.21 6.36 -57.23
N VAL A 182 54.71 7.30 -58.02
CA VAL A 182 54.16 7.12 -59.39
C VAL A 182 54.97 7.95 -60.37
#